data_AF-A0A946FH28-F1
#
_entry.id   AF-A0A946FH28-F1
#
_cell.length_a   1.000
_cell.length_b   1.000
_cell.length_c   1.000
_cell.angle_alpha   90.00
_cell.angle_beta   90.00
_cell.angle_gamma   90.00
#
_symmetry.space_group_name_H-M   'P 1'
#
loop_
_entity.id
_entity.type
_entity.pdbx_description
1 polymer ?
#
loop_
_entity_poly.entity_id
_entity_poly.type
_entity_poly.pdbx_seq_one_letter_code
_entity_poly.pdbx_strand_id
1 'polypeptide(L)'
;MNNRNDISFTDPLVMRVTRPSPCSYLHGRVEQRLAADIALQPDSHDDLAKAGFRRVENWVYRPICAHCQACKPLRIPSGNPAAGKLELTKSQRRVIRKNAHITRDLLHNRCLDDHYALFQRYLNSRHGDGQMADMDKNSYAAMITSSPIDTVLVEYRDNGELYGVILVDIQNDGLSLVYSFFDPAKQHLSPGSFMIMDCAAVAHHMGLPYVYLGYYIAASPKMNYKAKFKSAEILSNGSWIPLADIASP
;
A
#
# COMPACT_ATOMS: atom_id res chain seq x y z
N MET A 1 -45.99 -18.91 16.98
CA MET A 1 -44.65 -18.82 16.36
C MET A 1 -44.59 -17.50 15.60
N ASN A 2 -44.14 -16.41 16.25
CA ASN A 2 -43.99 -15.11 15.61
C ASN A 2 -42.59 -15.01 15.03
N ASN A 3 -42.45 -15.33 13.74
CA ASN A 3 -41.25 -15.05 12.96
C ASN A 3 -41.32 -13.55 12.58
N ARG A 4 -40.81 -12.67 13.45
CA ARG A 4 -40.55 -11.29 13.04
C ARG A 4 -39.40 -11.36 12.05
N ASN A 5 -39.67 -10.99 10.80
CA ASN A 5 -38.64 -10.63 9.83
C ASN A 5 -37.87 -9.45 10.42
N ASP A 6 -36.77 -9.74 11.11
CA ASP A 6 -35.88 -8.72 11.64
C ASP A 6 -35.12 -8.11 10.45
N ILE A 7 -35.63 -7.00 9.93
CA ILE A 7 -34.92 -6.18 8.96
C ILE A 7 -33.81 -5.48 9.74
N SER A 8 -32.63 -6.10 9.75
CA SER A 8 -31.43 -5.48 10.33
C SER A 8 -30.95 -4.37 9.40
N PHE A 9 -31.09 -3.12 9.82
CA PHE A 9 -30.39 -2.00 9.20
C PHE A 9 -28.98 -1.93 9.76
N THR A 10 -27.97 -2.07 8.91
CA THR A 10 -26.58 -1.78 9.30
C THR A 10 -26.44 -0.27 9.46
N ASP A 11 -25.88 0.18 10.59
CA ASP A 11 -25.62 1.60 10.81
C ASP A 11 -24.69 2.14 9.70
N PRO A 12 -24.96 3.34 9.15
CA PRO A 12 -24.15 3.90 8.08
C PRO A 12 -22.71 4.13 8.56
N LEU A 13 -21.74 3.84 7.69
CA LEU A 13 -20.33 4.11 7.96
C LEU A 13 -20.09 5.60 8.20
N VAL A 14 -19.60 5.94 9.40
CA VAL A 14 -19.40 7.33 9.82
C VAL A 14 -18.10 7.88 9.25
N MET A 15 -18.23 8.84 8.32
CA MET A 15 -17.10 9.57 7.74
C MET A 15 -16.73 10.78 8.61
N ARG A 16 -15.43 10.96 8.87
CA ARG A 16 -14.86 12.05 9.68
C ARG A 16 -13.81 12.81 8.89
N VAL A 17 -13.75 14.12 9.08
CA VAL A 17 -12.70 14.97 8.50
C VAL A 17 -11.65 15.26 9.57
N THR A 18 -10.38 14.99 9.26
CA THR A 18 -9.28 15.32 10.18
C THR A 18 -9.07 16.83 10.29
N ARG A 19 -8.50 17.25 11.43
CA ARG A 19 -8.01 18.62 11.56
C ARG A 19 -6.92 18.90 10.51
N PRO A 20 -6.80 20.14 10.02
CA PRO A 20 -5.68 20.54 9.16
C PRO A 20 -4.33 20.30 9.85
N SER A 21 -3.38 19.72 9.11
CA SER A 21 -2.00 19.50 9.56
C SER A 21 -1.00 19.78 8.44
N PRO A 22 0.30 19.98 8.74
CA PRO A 22 1.33 20.07 7.69
C PRO A 22 1.30 18.85 6.77
N CYS A 23 1.44 19.07 5.46
CA CYS A 23 1.46 17.99 4.49
C CYS A 23 2.73 17.16 4.60
N SER A 24 2.58 15.83 4.66
CA SER A 24 3.71 14.91 4.79
C SER A 24 4.58 14.80 3.52
N TYR A 25 4.09 15.27 2.37
CA TYR A 25 4.75 15.11 1.07
C TYR A 25 5.24 16.41 0.43
N LEU A 26 4.53 17.52 0.67
CA LEU A 26 4.78 18.80 -0.01
C LEU A 26 4.96 19.90 1.03
N HIS A 27 6.17 20.45 1.09
CA HIS A 27 6.52 21.51 2.04
C HIS A 27 5.63 22.76 1.84
N GLY A 28 5.23 23.39 2.95
CA GLY A 28 4.36 24.57 2.94
C GLY A 28 2.91 24.30 2.52
N ARG A 29 2.52 23.04 2.30
CA ARG A 29 1.11 22.66 2.06
C ARG A 29 0.47 22.14 3.33
N VAL A 30 -0.85 22.24 3.37
CA VAL A 30 -1.70 21.71 4.45
C VAL A 30 -2.45 20.51 3.92
N GLU A 31 -2.57 19.46 4.73
CA GLU A 31 -3.36 18.29 4.44
C GLU A 31 -4.56 18.13 5.37
N GLN A 32 -5.62 17.54 4.82
CA GLN A 32 -6.78 17.03 5.54
C GLN A 32 -7.20 15.71 4.90
N ARG A 33 -7.79 14.83 5.70
CA ARG A 33 -8.20 13.49 5.28
C ARG A 33 -9.67 13.28 5.63
N LEU A 34 -10.42 12.67 4.73
CA LEU A 34 -11.68 12.01 5.02
C LEU A 34 -11.34 10.60 5.50
N ALA A 35 -11.82 10.19 6.67
CA ALA A 35 -11.47 8.92 7.28
C ALA A 35 -12.69 8.25 7.92
N ALA A 36 -12.66 6.92 7.98
CA ALA A 36 -13.67 6.12 8.66
C ALA A 36 -13.01 4.96 9.38
N ASP A 37 -13.56 4.63 10.55
CA ASP A 37 -13.24 3.41 11.29
C ASP A 37 -14.08 2.28 10.72
N ILE A 38 -13.42 1.24 10.20
CA ILE A 38 -14.08 0.09 9.58
C ILE A 38 -14.02 -1.15 10.47
N ALA A 39 -13.65 -1.02 11.75
CA ALA A 39 -13.55 -2.16 12.69
C ALA A 39 -14.83 -3.00 12.78
N LEU A 40 -15.99 -2.35 12.73
CA LEU A 40 -17.30 -3.01 12.79
C LEU A 40 -17.95 -3.18 11.41
N GLN A 41 -17.31 -2.70 10.34
CA GLN A 41 -17.82 -2.76 8.96
C GLN A 41 -16.69 -3.08 7.96
N PRO A 42 -15.94 -4.18 8.15
CA PRO A 42 -14.77 -4.50 7.34
C PRO A 42 -15.10 -4.69 5.85
N ASP A 43 -16.30 -5.18 5.54
CA ASP A 43 -16.77 -5.40 4.16
C ASP A 43 -16.82 -4.10 3.33
N SER A 44 -16.87 -2.93 3.98
CA SER A 44 -16.81 -1.63 3.30
C SER A 44 -15.44 -1.31 2.69
N HIS A 45 -14.39 -2.04 3.08
CA HIS A 45 -13.01 -1.76 2.69
C HIS A 45 -12.81 -1.76 1.17
N ASP A 46 -13.30 -2.77 0.46
CA ASP A 46 -12.98 -2.94 -0.95
C ASP A 46 -13.58 -1.84 -1.83
N ASP A 47 -14.81 -1.42 -1.54
CA ASP A 47 -15.46 -0.31 -2.24
C ASP A 47 -14.75 1.01 -1.94
N LEU A 48 -14.33 1.23 -0.69
CA LEU A 48 -13.55 2.39 -0.30
C LEU A 48 -12.17 2.40 -0.98
N ALA A 49 -11.49 1.26 -1.07
CA ALA A 49 -10.20 1.15 -1.74
C ALA A 49 -10.30 1.45 -3.25
N LYS A 50 -11.35 0.93 -3.92
CA LYS A 50 -11.66 1.28 -5.33
C LYS A 50 -11.97 2.77 -5.49
N ALA A 51 -12.61 3.38 -4.49
CA ALA A 51 -12.85 4.83 -4.41
C ALA A 51 -11.61 5.65 -3.98
N GLY A 52 -10.44 5.01 -3.85
CA GLY A 52 -9.16 5.66 -3.63
C GLY A 52 -8.81 5.91 -2.16
N PHE A 53 -9.48 5.24 -1.22
CA PHE A 53 -9.06 5.22 0.17
C PHE A 53 -7.87 4.27 0.37
N ARG A 54 -7.06 4.54 1.39
CA ARG A 54 -6.03 3.63 1.89
C ARG A 54 -6.32 3.24 3.32
N ARG A 55 -5.94 2.03 3.71
CA ARG A 55 -6.02 1.56 5.08
C ARG A 55 -4.79 1.95 5.91
N VAL A 56 -5.03 2.23 7.18
CA VAL A 56 -4.05 2.30 8.26
C VAL A 56 -4.72 1.73 9.50
N GLU A 57 -4.20 0.61 10.03
CA GLU A 57 -4.84 -0.11 11.14
C GLU A 57 -6.33 -0.41 10.83
N ASN A 58 -7.24 -0.08 11.74
CA ASN A 58 -8.69 -0.22 11.56
C ASN A 58 -9.36 0.95 10.83
N TRP A 59 -8.58 1.92 10.36
CA TRP A 59 -9.08 3.10 9.66
C TRP A 59 -8.80 3.01 8.17
N VAL A 60 -9.69 3.61 7.39
CA VAL A 60 -9.41 4.00 6.01
C VAL A 60 -9.39 5.51 5.88
N TYR A 61 -8.61 6.04 4.94
CA TYR A 61 -8.55 7.48 4.70
C TYR A 61 -8.34 7.84 3.23
N ARG A 62 -8.80 9.03 2.84
CA ARG A 62 -8.51 9.67 1.55
C ARG A 62 -8.20 11.16 1.74
N PRO A 63 -7.12 11.71 1.15
CA PRO A 63 -6.84 13.14 1.18
C PRO A 63 -7.95 13.97 0.53
N ILE A 64 -8.34 15.06 1.19
CA ILE A 64 -9.38 16.02 0.75
C ILE A 64 -8.91 17.48 0.88
N CYS A 65 -7.63 17.73 0.58
CA CYS A 65 -7.00 19.03 0.76
C CYS A 65 -7.70 20.12 -0.09
N ALA A 66 -8.07 21.25 0.52
CA ALA A 66 -8.88 22.30 -0.13
C ALA A 66 -8.25 22.88 -1.41
N HIS A 67 -6.92 22.99 -1.48
CA HIS A 67 -6.20 23.62 -2.59
C HIS A 67 -5.14 22.70 -3.21
N CYS A 68 -5.30 21.37 -3.08
CA CYS A 68 -4.32 20.42 -3.60
C CYS A 68 -4.98 19.09 -3.99
N GLN A 69 -4.66 18.59 -5.19
CA GLN A 69 -5.07 17.27 -5.67
C GLN A 69 -3.88 16.38 -6.05
N ALA A 70 -2.72 16.61 -5.43
CA ALA A 70 -1.47 15.95 -5.81
C ALA A 70 -1.44 14.46 -5.45
N CYS A 71 -2.14 14.04 -4.39
CA CYS A 71 -2.24 12.63 -3.98
C CYS A 71 -3.21 11.88 -4.90
N LYS A 72 -2.67 11.07 -5.82
CA LYS A 72 -3.45 10.23 -6.73
C LYS A 72 -3.37 8.77 -6.30
N PRO A 73 -4.46 8.07 -5.94
CA PRO A 73 -4.43 6.63 -5.75
C PRO A 73 -3.84 5.95 -6.99
N LEU A 74 -2.95 4.99 -6.80
CA LEU A 74 -2.23 4.31 -7.87
C LEU A 74 -2.31 2.81 -7.70
N ARG A 75 -2.56 2.11 -8.81
CA ARG A 75 -2.49 0.65 -8.92
C ARG A 75 -1.74 0.25 -10.19
N ILE A 76 -1.29 -1.00 -10.24
CA ILE A 76 -0.72 -1.61 -11.44
C ILE A 76 -1.49 -2.90 -11.75
N PRO A 77 -1.62 -3.30 -13.03
CA PRO A 77 -2.16 -4.61 -13.36
C PRO A 77 -1.20 -5.71 -12.90
N SER A 78 -1.74 -6.83 -12.45
CA SER A 78 -0.97 -8.02 -12.11
C SER A 78 -0.50 -8.79 -13.35
N GLY A 79 -1.13 -8.55 -14.50
CA GLY A 79 -1.04 -9.39 -15.70
C GLY A 79 -2.26 -10.29 -15.90
N ASN A 80 -3.25 -10.23 -14.99
CA ASN A 80 -4.54 -10.89 -15.17
C ASN A 80 -5.28 -10.36 -16.42
N PRO A 81 -5.91 -11.22 -17.23
CA PRO A 81 -6.68 -10.80 -18.41
C PRO A 81 -7.75 -9.74 -18.15
N ALA A 82 -8.31 -9.66 -16.94
CA ALA A 82 -9.34 -8.70 -16.56
C ALA A 82 -8.84 -7.24 -16.41
N ALA A 83 -7.54 -7.03 -16.20
CA ALA A 83 -6.94 -5.70 -15.97
C ALA A 83 -5.93 -5.26 -17.03
N GLY A 84 -5.37 -6.21 -17.79
CA GLY A 84 -4.34 -5.96 -18.79
C GLY A 84 -2.96 -6.49 -18.39
N LYS A 85 -1.97 -6.21 -19.23
CA LYS A 85 -0.60 -6.73 -19.07
C LYS A 85 0.25 -5.82 -18.17
N LEU A 86 1.03 -6.43 -17.28
CA LEU A 86 2.12 -5.74 -16.60
C LEU A 86 3.31 -5.59 -17.55
N GLU A 87 3.54 -4.37 -18.04
CA GLU A 87 4.66 -4.08 -18.95
C GLU A 87 5.94 -3.78 -18.19
N LEU A 88 6.81 -4.79 -18.11
CA LEU A 88 8.13 -4.62 -17.50
C LEU A 88 9.11 -3.94 -18.47
N THR A 89 9.89 -3.01 -17.95
CA THR A 89 11.02 -2.39 -18.64
C THR A 89 12.26 -3.28 -18.63
N LYS A 90 13.29 -2.96 -19.44
CA LYS A 90 14.58 -3.68 -19.43
C LYS A 90 15.25 -3.63 -18.04
N SER A 91 15.14 -2.50 -17.33
CA SER A 91 15.68 -2.33 -15.98
C SER A 91 14.91 -3.17 -14.95
N GLN A 92 13.58 -3.16 -14.98
CA GLN A 92 12.75 -4.02 -14.12
C GLN A 92 13.04 -5.51 -14.32
N ARG A 93 13.15 -5.97 -15.58
CA ARG A 93 13.58 -7.35 -15.88
C ARG A 93 14.97 -7.68 -15.30
N ARG A 94 15.89 -6.72 -15.32
CA ARG A 94 17.22 -6.89 -14.70
C ARG A 94 17.11 -6.98 -13.18
N VAL A 95 16.25 -6.18 -12.55
CA VAL A 95 16.00 -6.23 -11.10
C VAL A 95 15.44 -7.61 -10.70
N ILE A 96 14.49 -8.17 -11.44
CA ILE A 96 13.98 -9.53 -11.19
C ILE A 96 15.11 -10.55 -11.22
N ARG A 97 15.94 -10.53 -12.29
CA ARG A 97 17.06 -11.48 -12.42
C ARG A 97 18.09 -11.36 -11.29
N LYS A 98 18.39 -10.14 -10.83
CA LYS A 98 19.33 -9.89 -9.74
C LYS A 98 18.86 -10.43 -8.38
N ASN A 99 17.56 -10.62 -8.21
CA ASN A 99 16.94 -11.07 -6.97
C ASN A 99 16.31 -12.46 -7.13
N ALA A 100 16.71 -13.23 -8.15
CA ALA A 100 16.12 -14.54 -8.45
C ALA A 100 16.40 -15.58 -7.35
N HIS A 101 17.40 -15.36 -6.52
CA HIS A 101 17.76 -16.20 -5.37
C HIS A 101 16.98 -15.85 -4.09
N ILE A 102 16.22 -14.75 -4.09
CA ILE A 102 15.45 -14.32 -2.93
C ILE A 102 14.22 -15.22 -2.79
N THR A 103 14.00 -15.77 -1.60
CA THR A 103 12.82 -16.56 -1.26
C THR A 103 11.74 -15.70 -0.63
N ARG A 104 10.48 -16.13 -0.79
CA ARG A 104 9.28 -15.47 -0.27
C ARG A 104 8.52 -16.43 0.65
N ASP A 105 8.08 -15.95 1.80
CA ASP A 105 7.16 -16.66 2.69
C ASP A 105 5.97 -15.76 3.10
N LEU A 106 4.79 -16.38 3.20
CA LEU A 106 3.58 -15.74 3.72
C LEU A 106 3.45 -16.08 5.21
N LEU A 107 3.41 -15.04 6.04
CA LEU A 107 3.37 -15.17 7.48
C LEU A 107 2.08 -14.55 8.04
N HIS A 108 1.61 -15.15 9.14
CA HIS A 108 0.60 -14.50 9.97
C HIS A 108 1.14 -13.19 10.55
N ASN A 109 0.24 -12.23 10.76
CA ASN A 109 0.56 -10.93 11.34
C ASN A 109 1.02 -11.07 12.80
N ARG A 110 2.33 -11.24 12.98
CA ARG A 110 2.98 -11.30 14.29
C ARG A 110 4.15 -10.34 14.28
N CYS A 111 4.33 -9.62 15.38
CA CYS A 111 5.49 -8.76 15.58
C CYS A 111 6.73 -9.62 15.90
N LEU A 112 7.49 -9.99 14.87
CA LEU A 112 8.78 -10.66 15.04
C LEU A 112 9.89 -9.65 15.34
N ASP A 113 10.82 -10.02 16.22
CA ASP A 113 11.91 -9.13 16.66
C ASP A 113 12.82 -8.73 15.49
N ASP A 114 13.18 -9.69 14.63
CA ASP A 114 14.00 -9.42 13.44
C ASP A 114 13.32 -8.47 12.45
N HIS A 115 11.99 -8.56 12.33
CA HIS A 115 11.22 -7.66 11.47
C HIS A 115 11.23 -6.24 12.03
N TYR A 116 11.00 -6.08 13.33
CA TYR A 116 11.05 -4.78 13.99
C TYR A 116 12.45 -4.17 13.92
N ALA A 117 13.50 -4.97 14.13
CA ALA A 117 14.88 -4.52 13.99
C ALA A 117 15.18 -4.04 12.57
N LEU A 118 14.71 -4.75 11.54
CA LEU A 118 14.85 -4.31 10.15
C LEU A 118 14.05 -3.05 9.85
N PHE A 119 12.83 -2.95 10.36
CA PHE A 119 11.97 -1.77 10.24
C PHE A 119 12.68 -0.52 10.79
N GLN A 120 13.25 -0.61 11.99
CA GLN A 120 14.04 0.47 12.59
C GLN A 120 15.25 0.88 11.73
N ARG A 121 16.05 -0.08 11.25
CA ARG A 121 17.16 0.21 10.33
C ARG A 121 16.69 0.91 9.06
N TYR A 122 15.59 0.44 8.49
CA TYR A 122 15.01 1.01 7.28
C TYR A 122 14.56 2.46 7.50
N LEU A 123 13.83 2.73 8.57
CA LEU A 123 13.38 4.07 8.94
C LEU A 123 14.55 5.03 9.13
N ASN A 124 15.56 4.64 9.92
CA ASN A 124 16.74 5.47 10.18
C ASN A 124 17.51 5.80 8.89
N SER A 125 17.50 4.90 7.91
CA SER A 125 18.15 5.15 6.61
C SER A 125 17.38 6.09 5.68
N ARG A 126 16.06 6.26 5.87
CA ARG A 126 15.15 6.98 4.96
C ARG A 126 14.52 8.24 5.54
N HIS A 127 14.41 8.30 6.87
CA HIS A 127 13.53 9.22 7.59
C HIS A 127 14.15 9.72 8.88
N GLY A 128 15.36 10.31 8.83
CA GLY A 128 15.97 10.94 10.02
C GLY A 128 15.07 11.98 10.72
N ASP A 129 14.10 12.56 10.01
CA ASP A 129 13.26 13.69 10.50
C ASP A 129 11.74 13.45 10.37
N GLY A 130 11.27 12.20 10.21
CA GLY A 130 9.85 11.89 9.94
C GLY A 130 9.09 11.29 11.13
N GLN A 131 7.77 11.53 11.23
CA GLN A 131 6.91 11.01 12.33
C GLN A 131 6.95 9.48 12.53
N MET A 132 7.39 8.70 11.54
CA MET A 132 7.54 7.25 11.69
C MET A 132 8.88 6.83 12.30
N ALA A 133 9.88 7.72 12.34
CA ALA A 133 11.22 7.42 12.87
C ALA A 133 11.19 7.04 14.35
N ASP A 134 10.27 7.64 15.11
CA ASP A 134 10.10 7.42 16.54
C ASP A 134 9.06 6.33 16.85
N MET A 135 8.64 5.54 15.86
CA MET A 135 7.64 4.49 16.07
C MET A 135 8.23 3.38 16.95
N ASP A 136 7.66 3.20 18.14
CA ASP A 136 8.05 2.14 19.06
C ASP A 136 7.53 0.77 18.63
N LYS A 137 7.99 -0.28 19.32
CA LYS A 137 7.61 -1.67 19.01
C LYS A 137 6.11 -1.93 19.17
N ASN A 138 5.46 -1.24 20.11
CA ASN A 138 4.02 -1.38 20.35
C ASN A 138 3.22 -0.78 19.19
N SER A 139 3.59 0.39 18.70
CA SER A 139 2.98 1.04 17.54
C SER A 139 3.21 0.23 16.26
N TYR A 140 4.41 -0.34 16.10
CA TYR A 140 4.69 -1.28 15.02
C TYR A 140 3.82 -2.54 15.09
N ALA A 141 3.66 -3.12 16.29
CA ALA A 141 2.79 -4.27 16.49
C ALA A 141 1.33 -3.92 16.14
N ALA A 142 0.82 -2.79 16.61
CA ALA A 142 -0.52 -2.31 16.29
C ALA A 142 -0.75 -2.13 14.78
N MET A 143 0.22 -1.53 14.06
CA MET A 143 0.16 -1.38 12.60
C MET A 143 -0.06 -2.74 11.89
N ILE A 144 0.55 -3.80 12.40
CA ILE A 144 0.52 -5.14 11.82
C ILE A 144 -0.73 -5.92 12.24
N THR A 145 -1.15 -5.81 13.50
CA THR A 145 -2.19 -6.67 14.08
C THR A 145 -3.59 -6.07 14.04
N SER A 146 -3.73 -4.74 13.98
CA SER A 146 -5.02 -4.05 14.11
C SER A 146 -5.82 -3.96 12.80
N SER A 147 -5.60 -4.88 11.86
CA SER A 147 -6.39 -4.91 10.62
C SER A 147 -7.74 -5.60 10.84
N PRO A 148 -8.86 -5.01 10.38
CA PRO A 148 -10.17 -5.64 10.44
C PRO A 148 -10.47 -6.49 9.19
N ILE A 149 -9.53 -6.58 8.25
CA ILE A 149 -9.64 -7.36 7.01
C ILE A 149 -8.53 -8.39 6.90
N ASP A 150 -8.60 -9.25 5.88
CA ASP A 150 -7.55 -10.21 5.57
C ASP A 150 -6.25 -9.50 5.19
N THR A 151 -5.30 -9.54 6.12
CA THR A 151 -3.98 -8.93 5.97
C THR A 151 -2.92 -9.95 6.32
N VAL A 152 -1.82 -9.97 5.57
CA VAL A 152 -0.69 -10.89 5.78
C VAL A 152 0.64 -10.14 5.73
N LEU A 153 1.67 -10.74 6.30
CA LEU A 153 3.05 -10.34 6.08
C LEU A 153 3.66 -11.19 4.96
N VAL A 154 4.26 -10.54 3.97
CA VAL A 154 5.11 -11.19 2.97
C VAL A 154 6.56 -10.96 3.37
N GLU A 155 7.25 -12.01 3.79
CA GLU A 155 8.66 -11.98 4.16
C GLU A 155 9.52 -12.39 2.95
N TYR A 156 10.65 -11.69 2.77
CA TYR A 156 11.67 -12.02 1.79
C TYR A 156 12.98 -12.33 2.49
N ARG A 157 13.67 -13.41 2.06
CA ARG A 157 14.97 -13.81 2.60
C ARG A 157 16.02 -14.05 1.51
N ASP A 158 17.26 -13.69 1.83
CA ASP A 158 18.47 -13.94 1.04
C ASP A 158 19.32 -14.97 1.78
N ASN A 159 19.30 -16.24 1.36
CA ASN A 159 20.00 -17.34 2.03
C ASN A 159 19.72 -17.43 3.54
N GLY A 160 18.46 -17.19 3.93
CA GLY A 160 18.01 -17.21 5.33
C GLY A 160 18.12 -15.86 6.04
N GLU A 161 18.86 -14.87 5.51
CA GLU A 161 18.92 -13.53 6.06
C GLU A 161 17.69 -12.70 5.67
N LEU A 162 17.15 -11.90 6.59
CA LEU A 162 15.97 -11.08 6.33
C LEU A 162 16.27 -9.97 5.32
N TYR A 163 15.66 -10.05 4.15
CA TYR A 163 15.87 -9.13 3.02
C TYR A 163 14.84 -8.00 3.00
N GLY A 164 13.58 -8.30 3.28
CA GLY A 164 12.51 -7.32 3.33
C GLY A 164 11.17 -7.90 3.72
N VAL A 165 10.22 -7.02 4.05
CA VAL A 165 8.88 -7.40 4.49
C VAL A 165 7.86 -6.44 3.90
N ILE A 166 6.68 -6.95 3.54
CA ILE A 166 5.51 -6.14 3.17
C ILE A 166 4.31 -6.55 4.02
N LEU A 167 3.60 -5.56 4.54
CA LEU A 167 2.23 -5.73 5.05
C LEU A 167 1.26 -5.57 3.89
N VAL A 168 0.50 -6.62 3.59
CA VAL A 168 -0.35 -6.72 2.40
C VAL A 168 -1.79 -6.99 2.82
N ASP A 169 -2.72 -6.16 2.32
CA ASP A 169 -4.15 -6.48 2.40
C ASP A 169 -4.58 -7.28 1.17
N ILE A 170 -5.37 -8.31 1.41
CA ILE A 170 -5.99 -9.14 0.38
C ILE A 170 -7.37 -8.56 0.11
N GLN A 171 -7.57 -8.07 -1.12
CA GLN A 171 -8.80 -7.43 -1.57
C GLN A 171 -9.48 -8.29 -2.62
N ASN A 172 -10.78 -8.08 -2.83
CA ASN A 172 -11.52 -8.83 -3.84
C ASN A 172 -10.98 -8.64 -5.28
N ASP A 173 -10.30 -7.54 -5.58
CA ASP A 173 -9.74 -7.25 -6.91
C ASP A 173 -8.22 -7.02 -6.91
N GLY A 174 -7.52 -7.29 -5.80
CA GLY A 174 -6.09 -7.00 -5.77
C GLY A 174 -5.38 -7.22 -4.44
N LEU A 175 -4.08 -6.92 -4.45
CA LEU A 175 -3.26 -6.82 -3.24
C LEU A 175 -2.96 -5.34 -2.95
N SER A 176 -3.23 -4.87 -1.74
CA SER A 176 -2.81 -3.52 -1.31
C SER A 176 -1.51 -3.60 -0.54
N LEU A 177 -0.45 -2.98 -1.07
CA LEU A 177 0.82 -2.87 -0.36
C LEU A 177 0.71 -1.72 0.65
N VAL A 178 0.30 -2.06 1.87
CA VAL A 178 0.04 -1.10 2.95
C VAL A 178 1.33 -0.40 3.36
N TYR A 179 2.33 -1.21 3.69
CA TYR A 179 3.65 -0.75 4.12
C TYR A 179 4.73 -1.76 3.74
N SER A 180 5.91 -1.27 3.34
CA SER A 180 7.06 -2.13 3.03
C SER A 180 8.36 -1.54 3.57
N PHE A 181 9.25 -2.43 3.99
CA PHE A 181 10.59 -2.11 4.45
C PHE A 181 11.56 -3.22 4.04
N PHE A 182 12.83 -2.88 3.87
CA PHE A 182 13.85 -3.80 3.37
C PHE A 182 15.23 -3.41 3.89
N ASP A 183 16.20 -4.31 3.75
CA ASP A 183 17.58 -4.05 4.17
C ASP A 183 18.20 -2.90 3.34
N PRO A 184 18.51 -1.74 3.97
CA PRO A 184 19.12 -0.61 3.27
C PRO A 184 20.46 -0.97 2.61
N ALA A 185 21.21 -1.94 3.15
CA ALA A 185 22.47 -2.39 2.56
C ALA A 185 22.26 -3.05 1.17
N LYS A 186 21.08 -3.64 0.95
CA LYS A 186 20.70 -4.29 -0.32
C LYS A 186 20.08 -3.31 -1.33
N GLN A 187 20.09 -1.99 -1.08
CA GLN A 187 19.48 -0.99 -1.96
C GLN A 187 19.95 -1.07 -3.43
N HIS A 188 21.21 -1.45 -3.66
CA HIS A 188 21.79 -1.63 -5.00
C HIS A 188 21.11 -2.75 -5.83
N LEU A 189 20.35 -3.64 -5.18
CA LEU A 189 19.53 -4.69 -5.81
C LEU A 189 18.09 -4.23 -6.11
N SER A 190 17.73 -3.01 -5.71
CA SER A 190 16.37 -2.44 -5.86
C SER A 190 15.25 -3.27 -5.20
N PRO A 191 15.39 -3.65 -3.91
CA PRO A 191 14.43 -4.47 -3.16
C PRO A 191 12.99 -4.00 -3.28
N GLY A 192 12.72 -2.69 -3.07
CA GLY A 192 11.36 -2.16 -3.15
C GLY A 192 10.69 -2.38 -4.51
N SER A 193 11.42 -2.24 -5.63
CA SER A 193 10.86 -2.53 -6.96
C SER A 193 10.70 -4.03 -7.21
N PHE A 194 11.65 -4.84 -6.73
CA PHE A 194 11.55 -6.30 -6.80
C PHE A 194 10.29 -6.80 -6.08
N MET A 195 10.11 -6.40 -4.83
CA MET A 195 8.99 -6.78 -3.97
C MET A 195 7.63 -6.40 -4.58
N ILE A 196 7.51 -5.22 -5.22
CA ILE A 196 6.29 -4.85 -5.95
C ILE A 196 6.00 -5.80 -7.12
N MET A 197 7.01 -6.11 -7.93
CA MET A 197 6.84 -7.00 -9.08
C MET A 197 6.55 -8.43 -8.66
N ASP A 198 7.14 -8.88 -7.56
CA ASP A 198 6.84 -10.18 -6.97
C ASP A 198 5.38 -10.24 -6.45
N CYS A 199 4.91 -9.21 -5.74
CA CYS A 199 3.50 -9.13 -5.37
C CYS A 199 2.55 -9.09 -6.58
N ALA A 200 2.95 -8.47 -7.69
CA ALA A 200 2.16 -8.53 -8.92
C ALA A 200 2.09 -9.93 -9.51
N ALA A 201 3.18 -10.70 -9.45
CA ALA A 201 3.17 -12.12 -9.81
C ALA A 201 2.27 -12.94 -8.88
N VAL A 202 2.34 -12.70 -7.56
CA VAL A 202 1.45 -13.36 -6.58
C VAL A 202 -0.01 -13.02 -6.85
N ALA A 203 -0.36 -11.75 -7.04
CA ALA A 203 -1.72 -11.32 -7.40
C ALA A 203 -2.20 -12.02 -8.67
N HIS A 204 -1.35 -12.13 -9.71
CA HIS A 204 -1.68 -12.84 -10.93
C HIS A 204 -1.99 -14.32 -10.67
N HIS A 205 -1.16 -15.01 -9.88
CA HIS A 205 -1.39 -16.41 -9.50
C HIS A 205 -2.67 -16.61 -8.68
N MET A 206 -3.06 -15.62 -7.88
CA MET A 206 -4.31 -15.62 -7.13
C MET A 206 -5.54 -15.26 -8.00
N GLY A 207 -5.35 -14.95 -9.29
CA GLY A 207 -6.44 -14.49 -10.15
C GLY A 207 -6.89 -13.06 -9.87
N LEU A 208 -6.12 -12.29 -9.08
CA LEU A 208 -6.44 -10.91 -8.72
C LEU A 208 -5.93 -9.93 -9.79
N PRO A 209 -6.76 -8.98 -10.26
CA PRO A 209 -6.41 -8.11 -11.37
C PRO A 209 -5.35 -7.05 -11.05
N TYR A 210 -5.28 -6.55 -9.81
CA TYR A 210 -4.47 -5.37 -9.50
C TYR A 210 -3.54 -5.53 -8.30
N VAL A 211 -2.53 -4.68 -8.25
CA VAL A 211 -1.76 -4.37 -7.03
C VAL A 211 -1.87 -2.88 -6.75
N TYR A 212 -2.44 -2.52 -5.59
CA TYR A 212 -2.59 -1.16 -5.14
C TYR A 212 -1.30 -0.69 -4.44
N LEU A 213 -0.72 0.39 -4.93
CA LEU A 213 0.56 0.94 -4.43
C LEU A 213 0.35 2.20 -3.58
N GLY A 214 -0.89 2.54 -3.25
CA GLY A 214 -1.23 3.74 -2.49
C GLY A 214 -1.15 5.03 -3.28
N TYR A 215 -0.80 6.14 -2.64
CA TYR A 215 -0.78 7.45 -3.32
C TYR A 215 0.51 7.69 -4.10
N TYR A 216 0.36 8.18 -5.32
CA TYR A 216 1.40 8.81 -6.12
C TYR A 216 1.29 10.33 -6.00
N ILE A 217 2.43 10.99 -5.80
CA ILE A 217 2.57 12.45 -5.74
C ILE A 217 3.69 12.82 -6.70
N ALA A 218 3.35 13.42 -7.83
CA ALA A 218 4.32 13.72 -8.90
C ALA A 218 5.47 14.64 -8.44
N ALA A 219 5.18 15.58 -7.55
CA ALA A 219 6.16 16.51 -7.00
C ALA A 219 6.97 15.94 -5.82
N SER A 220 6.80 14.66 -5.45
CA SER A 220 7.51 14.04 -4.32
C SER A 220 8.61 13.09 -4.79
N PRO A 221 9.90 13.40 -4.56
CA PRO A 221 11.00 12.51 -4.93
C PRO A 221 10.89 11.10 -4.35
N LYS A 222 10.31 10.97 -3.14
CA LYS A 222 10.07 9.70 -2.45
C LYS A 222 9.08 8.80 -3.20
N MET A 223 8.22 9.35 -4.06
CA MET A 223 7.17 8.63 -4.79
C MET A 223 7.48 8.43 -6.28
N ASN A 224 8.57 9.00 -6.79
CA ASN A 224 8.95 8.93 -8.21
C ASN A 224 9.18 7.51 -8.74
N TYR A 225 9.43 6.52 -7.87
CA TYR A 225 9.60 5.14 -8.32
C TYR A 225 8.30 4.54 -8.89
N LYS A 226 7.11 4.99 -8.41
CA LYS A 226 5.83 4.46 -8.89
C LYS A 226 5.56 4.83 -10.35
N ALA A 227 6.04 5.99 -10.77
CA ALA A 227 5.95 6.44 -12.17
C ALA A 227 6.77 5.58 -13.15
N LYS A 228 7.65 4.70 -12.67
CA LYS A 228 8.44 3.81 -13.51
C LYS A 228 7.66 2.58 -14.00
N PHE A 229 6.48 2.32 -13.45
CA PHE A 229 5.57 1.28 -13.92
C PHE A 229 4.71 1.83 -15.06
N LYS A 230 5.04 1.46 -16.30
CA LYS A 230 4.37 1.99 -17.50
C LYS A 230 2.86 1.68 -17.53
N SER A 231 2.49 0.50 -17.05
CA SER A 231 1.09 0.07 -16.95
C SER A 231 0.37 0.60 -15.70
N ALA A 232 0.95 1.54 -14.95
CA ALA A 232 0.28 2.07 -13.77
C ALA A 232 -0.98 2.84 -14.17
N GLU A 233 -2.01 2.71 -13.34
CA GLU A 233 -3.25 3.46 -13.41
C GLU A 233 -3.36 4.36 -12.18
N ILE A 234 -4.00 5.51 -12.34
CA ILE A 234 -4.36 6.38 -11.24
C ILE A 234 -5.86 6.66 -11.23
N LEU A 235 -6.40 6.91 -10.03
CA LEU A 235 -7.78 7.38 -9.90
C LEU A 235 -7.83 8.90 -10.13
N SER A 236 -8.51 9.32 -11.19
CA SER A 236 -8.75 10.73 -11.54
C SER A 236 -10.21 10.94 -11.90
N ASN A 237 -10.86 11.94 -11.31
CA ASN A 237 -12.27 12.27 -11.58
C ASN A 237 -13.24 11.08 -11.48
N GLY A 238 -12.99 10.15 -10.56
CA GLY A 238 -13.83 8.97 -10.34
C GLY A 238 -13.51 7.77 -11.24
N SER A 239 -12.57 7.92 -12.19
CA SER A 239 -12.19 6.87 -13.13
C SER A 239 -10.73 6.50 -12.99
N TRP A 240 -10.43 5.20 -13.11
CA TRP A 240 -9.06 4.71 -13.24
C TRP A 240 -8.59 4.94 -14.68
N ILE A 241 -7.51 5.71 -14.84
CA ILE A 241 -6.92 6.04 -16.14
C ILE A 241 -5.42 5.68 -16.14
N PRO A 242 -4.82 5.37 -17.30
CA PRO A 242 -3.38 5.20 -17.40
C PRO A 242 -2.62 6.42 -16.83
N LEU A 243 -1.57 6.16 -16.05
CA LEU A 243 -0.71 7.21 -15.48
C LEU A 243 -0.06 8.07 -16.57
N ALA A 244 0.21 7.50 -17.74
CA ALA A 244 0.76 8.20 -18.89
C ALA A 244 -0.17 9.28 -19.46
N ASP A 245 -1.48 9.19 -19.20
CA ASP A 245 -2.49 10.12 -19.71
C ASP A 245 -2.63 11.37 -18.82
N ILE A 246 -1.96 11.40 -17.68
CA ILE A 246 -1.79 12.65 -16.94
C ILE A 246 -0.88 13.54 -17.77
N ALA A 247 -1.44 14.61 -18.35
CA ALA A 247 -0.65 15.68 -18.94
C ALA A 247 0.47 16.06 -17.96
N SER A 248 1.72 15.91 -18.41
CA SER A 248 2.85 16.41 -17.62
C SER A 248 2.59 17.90 -17.39
N PRO A 249 2.71 18.37 -16.13
CA PRO A 249 2.46 19.78 -15.82
C PRO A 249 3.36 20.71 -16.63
#